data_AF-A0A348WRN2-F1
#
_entry.id   AF-A0A348WRN2-F1
#
_cell.length_a   1.000
_cell.length_b   1.000
_cell.length_c   1.000
_cell.angle_alpha   90.00
_cell.angle_beta   90.00
_cell.angle_gamma   90.00
#
_symmetry.space_group_name_H-M   'P 1'
#
loop_
_entity.id
_entity.type
_entity.pdbx_description
1 polymer ?
#
loop_
_entity_poly.entity_id
_entity_poly.type
_entity_poly.pdbx_seq_one_letter_code
_entity_poly.pdbx_strand_id
1 'polypeptide(L)'
;MENDTYYLVGKIIESVQNIEHYLIEGTKIAKILNVFTKYKKVSPLYFQKIDEETKKLAEEMENMTFGQLMGIVRKYDVLPSDDMDYLESILSKRNQLVHRYFKYNEMNTCSEEIKIKYLTKFLEEAKAFQKYLNHVIGEMRIDLKNVIYE
;
A
#
# COMPACT_ATOMS: atom_id res chain seq x y z
N MET A 1 -15.55 3.31 -25.87
CA MET A 1 -15.47 4.75 -25.56
C MET A 1 -15.85 5.04 -24.11
N GLU A 2 -17.11 5.02 -23.66
CA GLU A 2 -17.40 5.08 -22.20
C GLU A 2 -16.78 3.91 -21.42
N ASN A 3 -16.73 2.73 -22.03
CA ASN A 3 -16.10 1.53 -21.46
C ASN A 3 -14.61 1.70 -21.13
N ASP A 4 -13.88 2.58 -21.83
CA ASP A 4 -12.43 2.69 -21.68
C ASP A 4 -12.07 3.49 -20.42
N THR A 5 -12.84 4.54 -20.12
CA THR A 5 -12.67 5.37 -18.93
C THR A 5 -13.05 4.60 -17.65
N TYR A 6 -14.17 3.88 -17.63
CA TYR A 6 -14.54 3.03 -16.48
C TYR A 6 -13.55 1.88 -16.28
N TYR A 7 -13.04 1.29 -17.37
CA TYR A 7 -11.99 0.27 -17.30
C TYR A 7 -10.73 0.83 -16.62
N LEU A 8 -10.25 2.02 -17.05
CA LEU A 8 -9.07 2.64 -16.46
C LEU A 8 -9.27 2.97 -14.98
N VAL A 9 -10.43 3.50 -14.59
CA VAL A 9 -10.77 3.75 -13.18
C VAL A 9 -10.75 2.45 -12.38
N GLY A 10 -11.34 1.37 -12.90
CA GLY A 10 -11.32 0.06 -12.26
C GLY A 10 -9.89 -0.46 -12.05
N LYS A 11 -9.01 -0.29 -13.05
CA LYS A 11 -7.60 -0.67 -12.94
C LYS A 11 -6.81 0.17 -11.94
N ILE A 12 -7.12 1.46 -11.82
CA ILE A 12 -6.51 2.33 -10.80
C ILE A 12 -6.91 1.86 -9.40
N ILE A 13 -8.21 1.57 -9.18
CA ILE A 13 -8.72 1.07 -7.90
C ILE A 13 -8.03 -0.25 -7.53
N GLU A 14 -7.97 -1.19 -8.46
CA GLU A 14 -7.26 -2.47 -8.28
C GLU A 14 -5.79 -2.28 -7.90
N SER A 15 -5.07 -1.38 -8.58
CA SER A 15 -3.66 -1.11 -8.25
C SER A 15 -3.50 -0.47 -6.86
N VAL A 16 -4.39 0.44 -6.46
CA VAL A 16 -4.35 1.05 -5.12
C VAL A 16 -4.66 0.02 -4.03
N GLN A 17 -5.63 -0.88 -4.25
CA GLN A 17 -5.94 -1.97 -3.32
C GLN A 17 -4.74 -2.94 -3.16
N ASN A 18 -4.03 -3.23 -4.25
CA ASN A 18 -2.81 -4.05 -4.16
C ASN A 18 -1.71 -3.34 -3.37
N ILE A 19 -1.58 -2.02 -3.50
CA ILE A 19 -0.65 -1.23 -2.67
C ILE A 19 -1.03 -1.36 -1.20
N GLU A 20 -2.30 -1.18 -0.84
CA GLU A 20 -2.80 -1.36 0.54
C GLU A 20 -2.44 -2.75 1.09
N HIS A 21 -2.72 -3.79 0.31
CA HIS A 21 -2.40 -5.17 0.68
C HIS A 21 -0.91 -5.37 0.98
N TYR A 22 -0.02 -4.89 0.11
CA TYR A 22 1.42 -5.01 0.32
C TYR A 22 1.91 -4.20 1.53
N LEU A 23 1.33 -3.02 1.81
CA LEU A 23 1.68 -2.24 2.99
C LEU A 23 1.29 -2.94 4.29
N ILE A 24 0.11 -3.56 4.33
CA ILE A 24 -0.35 -4.37 5.48
C ILE A 24 0.63 -5.52 5.71
N GLU A 25 0.99 -6.24 4.64
CA GLU A 25 1.94 -7.34 4.73
C GLU A 25 3.33 -6.87 5.20
N GLY A 26 3.86 -5.81 4.59
CA GLY A 26 5.14 -5.20 4.97
C GLY A 26 5.16 -4.79 6.43
N THR A 27 4.06 -4.22 6.93
CA THR A 27 3.91 -3.83 8.34
C THR A 27 3.99 -5.03 9.28
N LYS A 28 3.35 -6.16 8.93
CA LYS A 28 3.45 -7.40 9.72
C LYS A 28 4.89 -7.87 9.80
N ILE A 29 5.57 -7.92 8.66
CA ILE A 29 6.96 -8.38 8.56
C ILE A 29 7.88 -7.45 9.35
N ALA A 30 7.78 -6.13 9.17
CA ALA A 30 8.57 -5.14 9.90
C ALA A 30 8.39 -5.28 11.42
N LYS A 31 7.16 -5.45 11.90
CA LYS A 31 6.89 -5.67 13.33
C LYS A 31 7.62 -6.91 13.86
N ILE A 32 7.61 -8.02 13.11
CA ILE A 32 8.31 -9.24 13.52
C ILE A 32 9.83 -9.04 13.49
N LEU A 33 10.37 -8.50 12.39
CA LEU A 33 11.80 -8.22 12.24
C LEU A 33 12.32 -7.33 13.38
N ASN A 34 11.56 -6.31 13.76
CA ASN A 34 11.92 -5.41 14.87
C ASN A 34 12.06 -6.13 16.23
N VAL A 35 11.41 -7.28 16.42
CA VAL A 35 11.60 -8.11 17.61
C VAL A 35 12.95 -8.82 17.54
N PHE A 36 13.31 -9.39 16.39
CA PHE A 36 14.59 -10.08 16.19
C PHE A 36 15.79 -9.12 16.19
N THR A 37 15.63 -7.88 15.72
CA THR A 37 16.69 -6.86 15.85
C THR A 37 16.91 -6.44 17.30
N LYS A 38 15.84 -6.38 18.10
CA LYS A 38 15.91 -5.97 19.51
C LYS A 38 16.42 -7.08 20.44
N TYR A 39 16.08 -8.33 20.16
CA TYR A 39 16.40 -9.46 21.03
C TYR A 39 17.27 -10.49 20.32
N LYS A 40 18.46 -10.76 20.88
CA LYS A 40 19.40 -11.77 20.34
C LYS A 40 18.82 -13.18 20.26
N LYS A 41 17.82 -13.51 21.08
CA LYS A 41 17.09 -14.77 21.07
C LYS A 41 15.63 -14.50 21.37
N VAL A 42 14.74 -15.03 20.54
CA VAL A 42 13.29 -14.94 20.70
C VAL A 42 12.78 -16.32 21.08
N SER A 43 12.08 -16.45 22.20
CA SER A 43 11.51 -17.74 22.60
C SER A 43 10.29 -18.09 21.72
N PRO A 44 10.01 -19.39 21.48
CA PRO A 44 8.86 -19.80 20.67
C PRO A 44 7.52 -19.23 21.17
N LEU A 45 7.31 -19.19 22.49
CA LEU A 45 6.09 -18.63 23.09
C LEU A 45 5.97 -17.13 22.86
N TYR A 46 7.09 -16.40 22.95
CA TYR A 46 7.07 -14.95 22.69
C TYR A 46 6.85 -14.68 21.19
N PHE A 47 7.47 -15.46 20.31
CA PHE A 47 7.22 -15.38 18.87
C PHE A 47 5.75 -15.63 18.52
N GLN A 48 5.12 -16.68 19.07
CA GLN A 48 3.70 -16.96 18.88
C GLN A 48 2.81 -15.77 19.27
N LYS A 49 3.09 -15.16 20.42
CA LYS A 49 2.36 -13.97 20.86
C LYS A 49 2.50 -12.82 19.87
N ILE A 50 3.71 -12.56 19.38
CA ILE A 50 3.94 -11.49 18.38
C ILE A 50 3.25 -11.81 17.06
N ASP A 51 3.30 -13.06 16.59
CA ASP A 51 2.61 -13.50 15.39
C ASP A 51 1.09 -13.27 15.49
N GLU A 52 0.47 -13.66 16.61
CA GLU A 52 -0.95 -13.36 16.89
C GLU A 52 -1.25 -11.86 16.92
N GLU A 53 -0.40 -11.06 17.55
CA GLU A 53 -0.57 -9.60 17.54
C GLU A 53 -0.43 -9.00 16.14
N THR A 54 0.42 -9.55 15.27
CA THR A 54 0.58 -9.08 13.89
C THR A 54 -0.62 -9.45 13.01
N LYS A 55 -1.24 -10.62 13.26
CA LYS A 55 -2.50 -11.02 12.62
C LYS A 55 -3.64 -10.08 12.98
N LYS A 56 -3.82 -9.78 14.27
CA LYS A 56 -4.82 -8.80 14.74
C LYS A 56 -4.59 -7.41 14.15
N LEU A 57 -3.34 -6.95 14.13
CA LEU A 57 -3.00 -5.67 13.51
C LEU A 57 -3.37 -5.63 12.02
N ALA A 58 -3.13 -6.72 11.29
CA ALA A 58 -3.49 -6.80 9.88
C ALA A 58 -5.01 -6.71 9.66
N GLU A 59 -5.78 -7.46 10.44
CA GLU A 59 -7.26 -7.41 10.43
C GLU A 59 -7.79 -6.00 10.74
N GLU A 60 -7.16 -5.31 11.71
CA GLU A 60 -7.49 -3.92 12.01
C GLU A 60 -7.18 -3.00 10.81
N MET A 61 -6.00 -3.15 10.20
CA MET A 61 -5.55 -2.33 9.07
C MET A 61 -6.40 -2.50 7.82
N GLU A 62 -6.95 -3.69 7.55
CA GLU A 62 -7.87 -3.93 6.43
C GLU A 62 -9.14 -3.06 6.50
N ASN A 63 -9.53 -2.62 7.69
CA ASN A 63 -10.70 -1.79 7.93
C ASN A 63 -10.37 -0.29 8.11
N MET A 64 -9.09 0.09 8.00
CA MET A 64 -8.65 1.46 8.17
C MET A 64 -8.77 2.28 6.89
N THR A 65 -8.95 3.58 7.07
CA THR A 65 -8.71 4.50 5.95
C THR A 65 -7.23 4.46 5.55
N PHE A 66 -6.93 4.69 4.28
CA PHE A 66 -5.55 4.73 3.80
C PHE A 66 -4.67 5.70 4.60
N GLY A 67 -5.20 6.85 5.05
CA GLY A 67 -4.45 7.80 5.88
C GLY A 67 -4.06 7.22 7.25
N GLN A 68 -4.96 6.44 7.88
CA GLN A 68 -4.64 5.73 9.13
C GLN A 68 -3.61 4.62 8.88
N LEU A 69 -3.77 3.86 7.79
CA LEU A 69 -2.82 2.85 7.36
C LEU A 69 -1.41 3.44 7.19
N MET A 70 -1.29 4.60 6.53
CA MET A 70 -0.02 5.31 6.37
C MET A 70 0.64 5.68 7.71
N GLY A 71 -0.14 6.11 8.70
CA GLY A 71 0.38 6.39 10.04
C GLY A 71 1.02 5.15 10.69
N ILE A 72 0.45 3.97 10.46
CA ILE A 72 1.00 2.70 10.94
C ILE A 72 2.26 2.30 10.16
N VAL A 73 2.23 2.42 8.82
CA VAL A 73 3.37 2.12 7.96
C VAL A 73 4.58 2.99 8.34
N ARG A 74 4.39 4.29 8.60
CA ARG A 74 5.44 5.19 9.12
C ARG A 74 5.95 4.73 10.49
N LYS A 75 5.05 4.35 11.41
CA LYS A 75 5.42 3.92 12.76
C LYS A 75 6.34 2.68 12.77
N TYR A 76 6.20 1.79 11.79
CA TYR A 76 7.00 0.57 11.69
C TYR A 76 8.15 0.68 10.68
N ASP A 77 8.43 1.89 10.16
CA ASP A 77 9.53 2.16 9.23
C ASP A 77 9.55 1.21 8.02
N VAL A 78 8.38 0.87 7.49
CA VAL A 78 8.24 -0.09 6.38
C VAL A 78 8.83 0.47 5.08
N LEU A 79 8.76 1.79 4.90
CA LEU A 79 9.27 2.49 3.72
C LEU A 79 10.09 3.71 4.15
N PRO A 80 11.14 4.09 3.37
CA PRO A 80 11.81 5.37 3.48
C PRO A 80 10.86 6.56 3.39
N SER A 81 11.25 7.71 3.96
CA SER A 81 10.40 8.91 3.97
C SER A 81 10.04 9.40 2.56
N ASP A 82 11.00 9.40 1.64
CA ASP A 82 10.76 9.82 0.24
C ASP A 82 9.71 8.94 -0.46
N ASP A 83 9.74 7.63 -0.21
CA ASP A 83 8.77 6.68 -0.75
C ASP A 83 7.38 6.87 -0.13
N MET A 84 7.34 7.19 1.17
CA MET A 84 6.09 7.52 1.87
C MET A 84 5.45 8.78 1.31
N ASP A 85 6.25 9.80 0.99
CA ASP A 85 5.75 11.04 0.42
C ASP A 85 5.25 10.82 -1.02
N TYR A 86 5.92 9.96 -1.79
CA TYR A 86 5.44 9.56 -3.11
C TYR A 86 4.13 8.77 -3.03
N LEU A 87 3.99 7.87 -2.06
CA LEU A 87 2.75 7.14 -1.78
C LEU A 87 1.59 8.08 -1.39
N GLU A 88 1.85 9.10 -0.57
CA GLU A 88 0.85 10.15 -0.27
C GLU A 88 0.44 10.92 -1.52
N SER A 89 1.35 11.14 -2.47
CA SER A 89 1.01 11.77 -3.75
C SER A 89 0.02 10.93 -4.58
N ILE A 90 0.19 9.59 -4.58
CA ILE A 90 -0.72 8.64 -5.24
C ILE A 90 -2.09 8.68 -4.56
N LEU A 91 -2.13 8.70 -3.22
CA LEU A 91 -3.37 8.84 -2.45
C LEU A 91 -4.11 10.13 -2.81
N SER A 92 -3.38 11.25 -2.82
CA SER A 92 -3.95 12.57 -3.13
C SER A 92 -4.57 12.57 -4.52
N LYS A 93 -3.86 12.01 -5.52
CA LYS A 93 -4.38 11.83 -6.89
C LYS A 93 -5.63 10.96 -6.94
N ARG A 94 -5.68 9.85 -6.18
CA ARG A 94 -6.88 9.00 -6.07
C ARG A 94 -8.06 9.79 -5.49
N ASN A 95 -7.85 10.54 -4.41
CA ASN A 95 -8.91 11.32 -3.78
C ASN A 95 -9.42 12.43 -4.71
N GLN A 96 -8.52 13.13 -5.39
CA GLN A 96 -8.89 14.13 -6.40
C GLN A 96 -9.69 13.50 -7.54
N LEU A 97 -9.27 12.33 -8.03
CA LEU A 97 -10.02 11.60 -9.06
C LEU A 97 -11.44 11.26 -8.56
N VAL A 98 -11.56 10.69 -7.36
CA VAL A 98 -12.88 10.34 -6.80
C VAL A 98 -13.78 11.57 -6.69
N HIS A 99 -13.25 12.70 -6.20
CA HIS A 99 -14.03 13.93 -6.09
C HIS A 99 -14.41 14.52 -7.44
N ARG A 100 -13.46 14.64 -8.38
CA ARG A 100 -13.72 15.23 -9.71
C ARG A 100 -14.63 14.37 -10.58
N TYR A 101 -14.51 13.05 -10.46
CA TYR A 101 -15.25 12.10 -11.29
C TYR A 101 -16.62 11.78 -10.70
N PHE A 102 -16.72 11.47 -9.41
CA PHE A 102 -17.98 11.00 -8.81
C PHE A 102 -18.74 12.06 -8.00
N LYS A 103 -18.05 13.04 -7.40
CA LYS A 103 -18.70 14.03 -6.52
C LYS A 103 -19.14 15.28 -7.26
N TYR A 104 -18.26 15.83 -8.10
CA TYR A 104 -18.48 17.12 -8.75
C TYR A 104 -18.83 17.00 -10.23
N ASN A 105 -18.72 15.80 -10.82
CA ASN A 105 -18.95 15.56 -12.25
C ASN A 105 -18.15 16.49 -13.18
N GLU A 106 -17.08 17.12 -12.68
CA GLU A 106 -16.24 18.07 -13.43
C GLU A 106 -15.57 17.38 -14.61
N MET A 107 -15.20 16.10 -14.44
CA MET A 107 -14.68 15.28 -15.52
C MET A 107 -15.66 15.11 -16.67
N ASN A 108 -16.98 15.28 -16.48
CA ASN A 108 -17.97 15.21 -17.57
C ASN A 108 -17.90 16.42 -18.50
N THR A 109 -17.26 17.51 -18.05
CA THR A 109 -17.06 18.73 -18.85
C THR A 109 -15.73 18.75 -19.62
N CYS A 110 -14.81 17.83 -19.29
CA CYS A 110 -13.56 17.65 -20.02
C CYS A 110 -13.75 16.82 -21.29
N SER A 111 -12.90 17.05 -22.31
CA SER A 111 -12.86 16.17 -23.47
C SER A 111 -12.42 14.75 -23.07
N GLU A 112 -12.93 13.74 -23.78
CA GLU A 112 -12.63 12.34 -23.51
C GLU A 112 -11.13 12.04 -23.62
N GLU A 113 -10.44 12.68 -24.56
CA GLU A 113 -8.99 12.57 -24.75
C GLU A 113 -8.21 13.01 -23.50
N ILE A 114 -8.60 14.12 -22.87
CA ILE A 114 -7.96 14.62 -21.65
C ILE A 114 -8.18 13.66 -20.48
N LYS A 115 -9.40 13.11 -20.37
CA LYS A 115 -9.74 12.12 -19.33
C LYS A 115 -8.89 10.86 -19.48
N ILE A 116 -8.87 10.26 -20.67
CA ILE A 116 -8.10 9.05 -20.96
C ILE A 116 -6.61 9.30 -20.69
N LYS A 117 -6.05 10.42 -21.17
CA LYS A 117 -4.64 10.75 -20.95
C LYS A 117 -4.29 10.87 -19.46
N TYR A 118 -5.14 11.53 -18.67
CA TYR A 118 -4.95 11.66 -17.22
C TYR A 118 -5.01 10.30 -16.53
N LEU A 119 -6.04 9.50 -16.81
CA LEU A 119 -6.26 8.19 -16.18
C LEU A 119 -5.16 7.20 -16.54
N THR A 120 -4.72 7.15 -17.80
CA THR A 120 -3.61 6.29 -18.23
C THR A 120 -2.33 6.64 -17.50
N LYS A 121 -1.98 7.93 -17.43
CA LYS A 121 -0.78 8.36 -16.69
C LYS A 121 -0.86 7.98 -15.21
N PHE A 122 -2.00 8.19 -14.58
CA PHE A 122 -2.17 7.83 -13.17
C PHE A 122 -2.08 6.31 -12.96
N LEU A 123 -2.67 5.52 -13.85
CA LEU A 123 -2.57 4.06 -13.80
C LEU A 123 -1.11 3.59 -13.93
N GLU A 124 -0.33 4.18 -14.84
CA GLU A 124 1.10 3.87 -14.99
C GLU A 124 1.88 4.17 -13.71
N GLU A 125 1.66 5.34 -13.12
CA GLU A 125 2.30 5.73 -11.85
C GLU A 125 1.94 4.77 -10.70
N ALA A 126 0.66 4.42 -10.55
CA ALA A 126 0.19 3.51 -9.52
C ALA A 126 0.76 2.10 -9.71
N LYS A 127 0.81 1.58 -10.95
CA LYS A 127 1.41 0.28 -11.26
C LYS A 127 2.91 0.25 -11.04
N ALA A 128 3.62 1.32 -11.39
CA ALA A 128 5.04 1.42 -11.16
C ALA A 128 5.35 1.35 -9.65
N PHE A 129 4.61 2.10 -8.84
CA PHE A 129 4.76 2.05 -7.39
C PHE A 129 4.36 0.70 -6.80
N GLN A 130 3.24 0.12 -7.25
CA GLN A 130 2.81 -1.23 -6.84
C GLN A 130 3.92 -2.26 -7.08
N LYS A 131 4.56 -2.23 -8.26
CA LYS A 131 5.65 -3.14 -8.61
C LYS A 131 6.88 -2.91 -7.73
N TYR A 132 7.25 -1.66 -7.49
CA TYR A 132 8.33 -1.30 -6.57
C TYR A 132 8.06 -1.82 -5.17
N LEU A 133 6.88 -1.55 -4.63
CA LEU A 133 6.49 -1.98 -3.29
C LEU A 133 6.53 -3.51 -3.16
N ASN A 134 6.00 -4.25 -4.13
CA ASN A 134 6.08 -5.71 -4.11
C ASN A 134 7.53 -6.23 -4.08
N HIS A 135 8.47 -5.53 -4.72
CA HIS A 135 9.88 -5.87 -4.63
C HIS A 135 10.43 -5.61 -3.22
N VAL A 136 10.17 -4.44 -2.63
CA VAL A 136 10.58 -4.12 -1.25
C VAL A 136 10.05 -5.14 -0.25
N ILE A 137 8.75 -5.47 -0.32
CA ILE A 137 8.14 -6.48 0.57
C ILE A 137 8.73 -7.87 0.28
N GLY A 138 9.08 -8.16 -0.97
CA GLY A 138 9.80 -9.37 -1.36
C GLY A 138 11.13 -9.55 -0.61
N GLU A 139 11.95 -8.50 -0.54
CA GLU A 139 13.20 -8.51 0.22
C GLU A 139 12.95 -8.72 1.72
N MET A 140 11.96 -8.03 2.28
CA MET A 140 11.59 -8.20 3.70
C MET A 140 11.15 -9.64 4.04
N ARG A 141 10.45 -10.32 3.11
CA ARG A 141 10.09 -11.75 3.29
C ARG A 141 11.33 -12.65 3.33
N ILE A 142 12.38 -12.32 2.56
CA ILE A 142 13.64 -13.06 2.57
C ILE A 142 14.33 -12.86 3.91
N ASP A 143 14.44 -11.62 4.38
CA ASP A 143 15.02 -11.29 5.69
C ASP A 143 14.30 -12.03 6.83
N LEU A 144 12.96 -12.04 6.79
CA LEU A 144 12.15 -12.74 7.79
C LEU A 144 12.43 -14.24 7.81
N LYS A 145 12.58 -14.87 6.64
CA LYS A 145 12.93 -16.28 6.57
C LYS A 145 14.30 -16.54 7.18
N ASN A 146 15.28 -15.70 6.88
CA ASN A 146 16.64 -15.87 7.40
C ASN A 146 16.65 -15.83 8.93
N VAL A 147 15.97 -14.87 9.56
CA VAL A 147 15.96 -14.77 11.04
C VAL A 147 15.14 -15.83 11.76
N ILE A 148 14.18 -16.48 11.09
CA ILE A 148 13.36 -17.56 11.68
C ILE A 148 14.07 -18.92 11.60
N TYR A 149 14.88 -19.14 10.56
CA TYR A 149 15.52 -20.42 10.30
C TYR A 149 17.03 -20.46 10.65
N GLU A 150 17.60 -19.36 11.13
CA GLU A 150 18.92 -19.31 11.81
C GLU A 150 18.85 -19.81 13.26
#